data_AF-A0A944KBA0-F1
#
_entry.id   AF-A0A944KBA0-F1
#
_cell.length_a   1.000
_cell.length_b   1.000
_cell.length_c   1.000
_cell.angle_alpha   90.00
_cell.angle_beta   90.00
_cell.angle_gamma   90.00
#
_symmetry.space_group_name_H-M   'P 1'
#
loop_
_entity.id
_entity.type
_entity.pdbx_description
1 polymer ?
#
loop_
_entity_poly.entity_id
_entity_poly.type
_entity_poly.pdbx_seq_one_letter_code
_entity_poly.pdbx_strand_id
1 'polypeptide(L)'
;MSLVPNALTAIKAAERRKLPVPADVLEAAAVRGAIFETVQRPAPERPPLPGTAAEVEEVIREHAAQLNLLDLTQRAASRFQEEADLRFVRLTAAAVPGWIEGLQKEFTTLVGVVRKAADKLPADTMLVDSARLDWNNSVHATAYNKAEGAVAQLEQLISDRADMVKVAGGDGGRDNALFAVAGLPAPTVDRVMSGDWRQLSESIAQWRDLRHKPVARWVYLVRQDELTLTLATPGEVRQRSIQVERWRNAGHASRSGMNAAGGQAAAQQYLAETA
;
A
#
# COMPACT_ATOMS: atom_id res chain seq x y z
N MET A 1 15.33 -10.65 6.48
CA MET A 1 14.57 -10.76 5.22
C MET A 1 14.86 -9.49 4.42
N SER A 2 15.39 -9.59 3.19
CA SER A 2 15.81 -8.39 2.42
C SER A 2 14.58 -7.56 2.00
N LEU A 3 14.59 -6.26 2.28
CA LEU A 3 13.54 -5.31 1.90
C LEU A 3 13.74 -4.72 0.49
N VAL A 4 14.85 -5.08 -0.18
CA VAL A 4 15.17 -4.60 -1.53
C VAL A 4 14.09 -4.93 -2.57
N PRO A 5 13.48 -6.15 -2.60
CA PRO A 5 12.37 -6.42 -3.51
C PRO A 5 11.17 -5.50 -3.28
N ASN A 6 10.90 -5.12 -2.03
CA ASN A 6 9.82 -4.18 -1.70
C ASN A 6 10.15 -2.77 -2.21
N ALA A 7 11.40 -2.32 -2.08
CA ALA A 7 11.85 -1.03 -2.61
C ALA A 7 11.69 -0.96 -4.15
N LEU A 8 12.12 -2.00 -4.87
CA LEU A 8 11.94 -2.09 -6.32
C LEU A 8 10.45 -2.11 -6.73
N THR A 9 9.63 -2.81 -5.96
CA THR A 9 8.17 -2.88 -6.19
C THR A 9 7.51 -1.52 -5.96
N ALA A 10 7.92 -0.78 -4.92
CA ALA A 10 7.44 0.57 -4.64
C ALA A 10 7.79 1.56 -5.76
N ILE A 11 9.02 1.53 -6.29
CA ILE A 11 9.44 2.37 -7.42
C ILE A 11 8.59 2.06 -8.66
N LYS A 12 8.41 0.79 -9.00
CA LYS A 12 7.56 0.38 -10.14
C LYS A 12 6.11 0.84 -9.98
N ALA A 13 5.58 0.84 -8.76
CA ALA A 13 4.25 1.36 -8.47
C ALA A 13 4.18 2.88 -8.68
N ALA A 14 5.22 3.62 -8.25
CA ALA A 14 5.32 5.06 -8.46
C ALA A 14 5.42 5.43 -9.95
N GLU A 15 6.26 4.72 -10.70
CA GLU A 15 6.44 4.91 -12.15
C GLU A 15 5.15 4.64 -12.93
N ARG A 16 4.41 3.56 -12.59
CA ARG A 16 3.10 3.25 -13.20
C ARG A 16 2.11 4.39 -13.04
N ARG A 17 2.18 5.10 -11.91
CA ARG A 17 1.35 6.26 -11.58
C ARG A 17 1.94 7.59 -12.04
N LYS A 18 3.08 7.55 -12.74
CA LYS A 18 3.81 8.74 -13.22
C LYS A 18 4.20 9.69 -12.08
N LEU A 19 4.44 9.15 -10.89
CA LEU A 19 4.93 9.90 -9.75
C LEU A 19 6.46 10.10 -9.88
N PRO A 20 6.99 11.27 -9.48
CA PRO A 20 8.41 11.53 -9.59
C PRO A 20 9.22 10.64 -8.63
N VAL A 21 10.20 9.92 -9.15
CA VAL A 21 11.19 9.20 -8.33
C VAL A 21 12.33 10.16 -8.00
N PRO A 22 12.63 10.42 -6.71
CA PRO A 22 13.69 11.35 -6.34
C PRO A 22 15.07 10.92 -6.88
N ALA A 23 15.89 11.89 -7.29
CA ALA A 23 17.23 11.64 -7.81
C ALA A 23 18.10 10.81 -6.84
N ASP A 24 17.99 11.05 -5.54
CA ASP A 24 18.72 10.29 -4.51
C ASP A 24 18.34 8.80 -4.48
N VAL A 25 17.10 8.45 -4.81
CA VAL A 25 16.64 7.06 -4.90
C VAL A 25 17.23 6.41 -6.15
N LEU A 26 17.24 7.13 -7.28
CA LEU A 26 17.83 6.66 -8.54
C LEU A 26 19.34 6.44 -8.39
N GLU A 27 20.04 7.38 -7.75
CA GLU A 27 21.48 7.27 -7.48
C GLU A 27 21.77 6.11 -6.54
N ALA A 28 20.98 5.91 -5.49
CA ALA A 28 21.14 4.75 -4.61
C ALA A 28 20.90 3.42 -5.33
N ALA A 29 19.94 3.38 -6.27
CA ALA A 29 19.74 2.22 -7.13
C ALA A 29 20.93 1.97 -8.05
N ALA A 30 21.52 3.03 -8.62
CA ALA A 30 22.71 2.94 -9.49
C ALA A 30 23.95 2.46 -8.72
N VAL A 31 24.23 3.02 -7.54
CA VAL A 31 25.32 2.57 -6.66
C VAL A 31 25.17 1.09 -6.31
N ARG A 32 23.95 0.67 -5.95
CA ARG A 32 23.65 -0.73 -5.68
C ARG A 32 23.86 -1.61 -6.92
N GLY A 33 23.44 -1.15 -8.09
CA GLY A 33 23.65 -1.83 -9.37
C GLY A 33 25.13 -2.05 -9.65
N ALA A 34 25.95 -1.01 -9.51
CA ALA A 34 27.40 -1.08 -9.71
C ALA A 34 28.08 -2.08 -8.75
N ILE A 35 27.67 -2.12 -7.48
CA ILE A 35 28.18 -3.10 -6.51
C ILE A 35 27.76 -4.52 -6.91
N PHE A 36 26.48 -4.73 -7.25
CA PHE A 36 25.97 -6.03 -7.67
C PHE A 36 26.70 -6.55 -8.92
N GLU A 37 26.87 -5.71 -9.95
CA GLU A 37 27.62 -6.04 -11.16
C GLU A 37 29.08 -6.36 -10.88
N THR A 38 29.70 -5.67 -9.92
CA THR A 38 31.08 -5.94 -9.50
C THR A 38 31.21 -7.29 -8.78
N VAL A 39 30.27 -7.60 -7.89
CA VAL A 39 30.22 -8.89 -7.16
C VAL A 39 29.96 -10.05 -8.12
N GLN A 40 29.10 -9.86 -9.12
CA GLN A 40 28.70 -10.90 -10.07
C GLN A 40 29.57 -10.95 -11.34
N ARG A 41 30.67 -10.18 -11.39
CA ARG A 41 31.53 -10.12 -12.56
C ARG A 41 32.08 -11.52 -12.88
N PRO A 42 31.92 -12.03 -14.12
CA PRO A 42 32.40 -13.36 -14.48
C PRO A 42 33.93 -13.43 -14.44
N ALA A 43 34.45 -14.63 -14.21
CA ALA A 43 35.88 -14.89 -14.30
C ALA A 43 36.40 -14.59 -15.72
N PRO A 44 37.61 -14.00 -15.87
CA PRO A 44 38.24 -13.87 -17.18
C PRO A 44 38.40 -15.26 -17.81
N GLU A 45 38.17 -15.34 -19.11
CA GLU A 45 38.38 -16.59 -19.84
C GLU A 45 39.85 -17.00 -19.80
N ARG A 46 40.08 -18.32 -19.73
CA ARG A 46 41.44 -18.85 -19.75
C ARG A 46 42.07 -18.58 -21.12
N PRO A 47 43.24 -17.93 -21.20
CA PRO A 47 43.94 -17.73 -22.46
C PRO A 47 44.38 -19.08 -23.08
N PRO A 48 44.55 -19.15 -24.41
CA PRO A 48 45.08 -20.34 -25.07
C PRO A 48 46.52 -20.63 -24.63
N LEU A 49 46.92 -21.90 -24.68
CA LEU A 49 48.28 -22.30 -24.33
C LEU A 49 49.24 -21.87 -25.46
N PRO A 50 50.29 -21.08 -25.19
CA PRO A 50 51.24 -20.65 -26.20
C PRO A 50 52.22 -21.77 -26.60
N GLY A 51 52.97 -21.53 -27.69
CA GLY A 51 53.80 -22.56 -28.34
C GLY A 51 55.17 -22.80 -27.70
N THR A 52 55.61 -21.92 -26.79
CA THR A 52 56.92 -22.01 -26.15
C THR A 52 56.84 -21.94 -24.63
N ALA A 53 57.78 -22.60 -23.93
CA ALA A 53 57.80 -22.63 -22.46
C ALA A 53 57.92 -21.24 -21.81
N ALA A 54 58.69 -20.33 -22.42
CA ALA A 54 58.86 -18.96 -21.93
C ALA A 54 57.56 -18.14 -22.03
N GLU A 55 56.77 -18.33 -23.09
CA GLU A 55 55.46 -17.69 -23.24
C GLU A 55 54.42 -18.30 -22.28
N VAL A 56 54.52 -19.60 -21.98
CA VAL A 56 53.60 -20.28 -21.05
C VAL A 56 53.66 -19.67 -19.65
N GLU A 57 54.86 -19.42 -19.13
CA GLU A 57 55.03 -18.82 -17.80
C GLU A 57 54.41 -17.42 -17.73
N GLU A 58 54.62 -16.61 -18.76
CA GLU A 58 54.08 -15.25 -18.86
C GLU A 58 52.54 -15.25 -18.91
N VAL A 59 51.94 -16.09 -19.76
CA VAL A 59 50.49 -16.21 -19.89
C VAL A 59 49.84 -16.72 -18.59
N ILE A 60 50.47 -17.67 -17.89
CA ILE A 60 50.01 -18.14 -16.59
C ILE A 60 50.05 -17.02 -15.56
N ARG A 61 51.14 -16.25 -15.51
CA ARG A 61 51.34 -15.15 -14.57
C ARG A 61 50.31 -14.04 -14.76
N GLU A 62 50.08 -13.62 -16.01
CA GLU A 62 49.08 -12.60 -16.34
C GLU A 62 47.66 -13.05 -15.99
N HIS A 63 47.29 -14.28 -16.36
CA HIS A 63 45.96 -14.81 -16.05
C HIS A 63 45.74 -14.97 -14.54
N ALA A 64 46.74 -15.46 -13.80
CA ALA A 64 46.68 -15.55 -12.34
C ALA A 64 46.53 -14.17 -11.68
N ALA A 65 47.21 -13.14 -12.20
CA ALA A 65 47.06 -11.77 -11.72
C ALA A 65 45.64 -11.23 -11.95
N GLN A 66 45.03 -11.50 -13.10
CA GLN A 66 43.65 -11.11 -13.41
C GLN A 66 42.64 -11.82 -12.50
N LEU A 67 42.80 -13.14 -12.28
CA LEU A 67 41.97 -13.91 -11.36
C LEU A 67 42.05 -13.39 -9.92
N ASN A 68 43.27 -13.09 -9.45
CA ASN A 68 43.48 -12.54 -8.12
C ASN A 68 42.87 -11.13 -7.96
N LEU A 69 43.07 -10.26 -8.96
CA LEU A 69 42.46 -8.93 -8.96
C LEU A 69 40.93 -9.02 -8.92
N LEU A 70 40.34 -9.94 -9.68
CA LEU A 70 38.90 -10.18 -9.67
C LEU A 70 38.41 -10.64 -8.30
N ASP A 71 39.02 -11.67 -7.71
CA ASP A 71 38.64 -12.20 -6.39
C ASP A 71 38.73 -11.11 -5.31
N LEU A 72 39.82 -10.33 -5.29
CA LEU A 72 39.98 -9.21 -4.37
C LEU A 72 38.90 -8.13 -4.57
N THR A 73 38.59 -7.80 -5.82
CA THR A 73 37.57 -6.80 -6.15
C THR A 73 36.18 -7.26 -5.75
N GLN A 74 35.82 -8.52 -6.01
CA GLN A 74 34.54 -9.12 -5.61
C GLN A 74 34.41 -9.14 -4.08
N ARG A 75 35.46 -9.54 -3.35
CA ARG A 75 35.50 -9.53 -1.89
C ARG A 75 35.35 -8.13 -1.32
N ALA A 76 36.03 -7.14 -1.91
CA ALA A 76 35.90 -5.74 -1.51
C ALA A 76 34.48 -5.22 -1.75
N ALA A 77 33.90 -5.45 -2.94
CA ALA A 77 32.56 -5.03 -3.29
C ALA A 77 31.48 -5.66 -2.39
N SER A 78 31.63 -6.94 -2.04
CA SER A 78 30.71 -7.66 -1.16
C SER A 78 30.58 -7.01 0.23
N ARG A 79 31.63 -6.32 0.70
CA ARG A 79 31.60 -5.59 1.98
C ARG A 79 30.69 -4.35 1.94
N PHE A 80 30.43 -3.79 0.77
CA PHE A 80 29.57 -2.61 0.60
C PHE A 80 28.11 -2.96 0.27
N GLN A 81 27.82 -4.24 -0.02
CA GLN A 81 26.50 -4.65 -0.49
C GLN A 81 25.38 -4.35 0.52
N GLU A 82 25.60 -4.67 1.80
CA GLU A 82 24.60 -4.43 2.84
C GLU A 82 24.32 -2.93 3.03
N GLU A 83 25.37 -2.11 3.05
CA GLU A 83 25.22 -0.65 3.19
C GLU A 83 24.46 -0.05 2.00
N ALA A 84 24.76 -0.49 0.79
CA ALA A 84 24.07 -0.03 -0.42
C ALA A 84 22.59 -0.44 -0.43
N ASP A 85 22.28 -1.68 -0.04
CA ASP A 85 20.92 -2.17 0.11
C ASP A 85 20.14 -1.37 1.16
N LEU A 86 20.73 -1.12 2.33
CA LEU A 86 20.13 -0.33 3.41
C LEU A 86 19.89 1.13 2.99
N ARG A 87 20.87 1.76 2.33
CA ARG A 87 20.75 3.12 1.81
C ARG A 87 19.60 3.23 0.80
N PHE A 88 19.53 2.29 -0.14
CA PHE A 88 18.48 2.24 -1.16
C PHE A 88 17.09 2.06 -0.52
N VAL A 89 16.93 1.11 0.39
CA VAL A 89 15.67 0.87 1.11
C VAL A 89 15.24 2.09 1.91
N ARG A 90 16.16 2.72 2.65
CA ARG A 90 15.86 3.90 3.47
C ARG A 90 15.39 5.09 2.64
N LEU A 91 16.11 5.39 1.55
CA LEU A 91 15.75 6.50 0.66
C LEU A 91 14.42 6.24 -0.04
N THR A 92 14.18 5.01 -0.47
CA THR A 92 12.90 4.62 -1.07
C THR A 92 11.75 4.77 -0.07
N ALA A 93 11.92 4.28 1.16
CA ALA A 93 10.91 4.42 2.22
C ALA A 93 10.61 5.88 2.55
N ALA A 94 11.61 6.76 2.54
CA ALA A 94 11.45 8.19 2.78
C ALA A 94 10.65 8.91 1.67
N ALA A 95 10.64 8.38 0.44
CA ALA A 95 9.87 8.94 -0.66
C ALA A 95 8.37 8.57 -0.63
N VAL A 96 8.01 7.46 0.03
CA VAL A 96 6.64 6.91 0.05
C VAL A 96 5.57 7.93 0.49
N PRO A 97 5.75 8.72 1.56
CA PRO A 97 4.74 9.72 1.96
C PRO A 97 4.38 10.68 0.84
N GLY A 98 5.37 11.22 0.12
CA GLY A 98 5.15 12.15 -0.99
C GLY A 98 4.49 11.50 -2.20
N TRP A 99 4.78 10.22 -2.46
CA TRP A 99 4.07 9.45 -3.49
C TRP A 99 2.59 9.26 -3.15
N ILE A 100 2.27 8.90 -1.91
CA ILE A 100 0.88 8.72 -1.47
C ILE A 100 0.12 10.05 -1.49
N GLU A 101 0.75 11.15 -1.08
CA GLU A 101 0.18 12.49 -1.20
C GLU A 101 -0.14 12.84 -2.67
N GLY A 102 0.78 12.53 -3.59
CA GLY A 102 0.56 12.71 -5.04
C GLY A 102 -0.63 11.94 -5.60
N LEU A 103 -1.00 10.81 -4.99
CA LEU A 103 -2.15 9.99 -5.39
C LEU A 103 -3.51 10.54 -4.91
N GLN A 104 -3.54 11.44 -3.91
CA GLN A 104 -4.80 11.89 -3.31
C GLN A 104 -5.73 12.56 -4.32
N LYS A 105 -5.18 13.41 -5.21
CA LYS A 105 -5.98 14.10 -6.23
C LYS A 105 -6.65 13.12 -7.19
N GLU A 106 -5.91 12.10 -7.64
CA GLU A 106 -6.43 11.04 -8.50
C GLU A 106 -7.51 10.25 -7.77
N PHE A 107 -7.22 9.82 -6.53
CA PHE A 107 -8.17 9.10 -5.68
C PHE A 107 -9.49 9.87 -5.49
N THR A 108 -9.43 11.14 -5.06
CA THR A 108 -10.63 11.97 -4.86
C THR A 108 -11.40 12.18 -6.17
N THR A 109 -10.71 12.32 -7.30
CA THR A 109 -11.35 12.45 -8.62
C THR A 109 -12.13 11.19 -8.98
N LEU A 110 -11.52 10.01 -8.81
CA LEU A 110 -12.16 8.73 -9.10
C LEU A 110 -13.33 8.45 -8.16
N VAL A 111 -13.19 8.73 -6.85
CA VAL A 111 -14.29 8.66 -5.88
C VAL A 111 -15.44 9.59 -6.30
N GLY A 112 -15.14 10.79 -6.78
CA GLY A 112 -16.14 11.72 -7.31
C GLY A 112 -16.89 11.18 -8.54
N VAL A 113 -16.22 10.43 -9.41
CA VAL A 113 -16.87 9.75 -10.55
C VAL A 113 -17.81 8.67 -10.05
N VAL A 114 -17.36 7.82 -9.11
CA VAL A 114 -18.21 6.77 -8.52
C VAL A 114 -19.41 7.38 -7.81
N ARG A 115 -19.24 8.46 -7.04
CA ARG A 115 -20.35 9.14 -6.36
C ARG A 115 -21.42 9.64 -7.34
N LYS A 116 -21.01 10.33 -8.41
CA LYS A 116 -21.94 10.80 -9.46
C LYS A 116 -22.63 9.65 -10.21
N ALA A 117 -21.99 8.49 -10.31
CA ALA A 117 -22.61 7.30 -10.86
C ALA A 117 -23.58 6.64 -9.87
N ALA A 118 -23.22 6.60 -8.58
CA ALA A 118 -24.04 6.05 -7.51
C ALA A 118 -25.40 6.75 -7.37
N ASP A 119 -25.47 8.05 -7.62
CA ASP A 119 -26.72 8.83 -7.63
C ASP A 119 -27.74 8.35 -8.69
N LYS A 120 -27.25 7.65 -9.72
CA LYS A 120 -28.03 7.17 -10.87
C LYS A 120 -28.25 5.67 -10.86
N LEU A 121 -27.56 4.95 -9.98
CA LEU A 121 -27.66 3.50 -9.86
C LEU A 121 -28.73 3.12 -8.85
N PRO A 122 -29.30 1.90 -8.92
CA PRO A 122 -30.29 1.42 -7.96
C PRO A 122 -29.87 1.66 -6.50
N ALA A 123 -30.81 2.05 -5.65
CA ALA A 123 -30.56 2.25 -4.21
C ALA A 123 -30.18 0.92 -3.53
N ASP A 124 -30.84 -0.17 -3.91
CA ASP A 124 -30.44 -1.51 -3.50
C ASP A 124 -29.09 -1.87 -4.14
N THR A 125 -28.06 -1.96 -3.30
CA THR A 125 -26.69 -2.29 -3.70
C THR A 125 -26.60 -3.69 -4.33
N MET A 126 -27.50 -4.61 -3.98
CA MET A 126 -27.52 -5.96 -4.54
C MET A 126 -27.96 -5.99 -6.01
N LEU A 127 -28.59 -4.92 -6.50
CA LEU A 127 -28.98 -4.72 -7.90
C LEU A 127 -27.88 -3.99 -8.71
N VAL A 128 -26.84 -3.48 -8.04
CA VAL A 128 -25.66 -2.85 -8.69
C VAL A 128 -24.66 -3.94 -9.12
N ASP A 129 -25.13 -4.84 -9.98
CA ASP A 129 -24.40 -6.03 -10.42
C ASP A 129 -24.62 -6.20 -11.92
N SER A 130 -23.56 -6.45 -12.70
CA SER A 130 -23.66 -6.56 -14.15
C SER A 130 -24.63 -7.66 -14.60
N ALA A 131 -24.84 -8.70 -13.80
CA ALA A 131 -25.78 -9.77 -14.09
C ALA A 131 -27.25 -9.43 -13.75
N ARG A 132 -27.50 -8.40 -12.93
CA ARG A 132 -28.84 -8.05 -12.41
C ARG A 132 -29.30 -6.66 -12.81
N LEU A 133 -28.40 -5.82 -13.32
CA LEU A 133 -28.70 -4.47 -13.75
C LEU A 133 -29.71 -4.49 -14.89
N ASP A 134 -30.68 -3.59 -14.85
CA ASP A 134 -31.55 -3.32 -15.99
C ASP A 134 -30.76 -2.57 -17.08
N TRP A 135 -30.25 -3.32 -18.05
CA TRP A 135 -29.48 -2.80 -19.18
C TRP A 135 -30.32 -2.04 -20.20
N ASN A 136 -31.65 -2.17 -20.17
CA ASN A 136 -32.54 -1.38 -21.03
C ASN A 136 -32.68 0.06 -20.53
N ASN A 137 -32.40 0.30 -19.24
CA ASN A 137 -32.32 1.64 -18.70
C ASN A 137 -30.95 2.27 -19.04
N SER A 138 -30.96 3.15 -20.05
CA SER A 138 -29.75 3.83 -20.53
C SER A 138 -29.04 4.67 -19.47
N VAL A 139 -29.77 5.18 -18.46
CA VAL A 139 -29.19 5.91 -17.32
C VAL A 139 -28.39 4.95 -16.44
N HIS A 140 -28.95 3.79 -16.11
CA HIS A 140 -28.28 2.78 -15.29
C HIS A 140 -27.06 2.19 -16.01
N ALA A 141 -27.22 1.78 -17.28
CA ALA A 141 -26.13 1.23 -18.07
C ALA A 141 -24.95 2.21 -18.20
N THR A 142 -25.23 3.48 -18.52
CA THR A 142 -24.19 4.52 -18.63
C THR A 142 -23.50 4.79 -17.30
N ALA A 143 -24.26 4.85 -16.20
CA ALA A 143 -23.71 5.08 -14.87
C ALA A 143 -22.83 3.90 -14.43
N TYR A 144 -23.27 2.66 -14.68
CA TYR A 144 -22.52 1.46 -14.35
C TYR A 144 -21.18 1.40 -15.10
N ASN A 145 -21.19 1.61 -16.42
CA ASN A 145 -19.96 1.57 -17.23
C ASN A 145 -18.95 2.66 -16.79
N LYS A 146 -19.44 3.85 -16.40
CA LYS A 146 -18.58 4.90 -15.84
C LYS A 146 -18.01 4.52 -14.48
N ALA A 147 -18.83 3.92 -13.61
CA ALA A 147 -18.39 3.45 -12.31
C ALA A 147 -17.35 2.33 -12.45
N GLU A 148 -17.58 1.37 -13.34
CA GLU A 148 -16.67 0.24 -13.61
C GLU A 148 -15.26 0.71 -13.99
N GLY A 149 -15.14 1.63 -14.95
CA GLY A 149 -13.85 2.18 -15.36
C GLY A 149 -13.12 2.95 -14.26
N ALA A 150 -13.86 3.66 -13.38
CA ALA A 150 -13.28 4.37 -12.25
C ALA A 150 -12.86 3.41 -11.12
N VAL A 151 -13.68 2.39 -10.86
CA VAL A 151 -13.44 1.36 -9.85
C VAL A 151 -12.22 0.53 -10.19
N ALA A 152 -12.03 0.13 -11.45
CA ALA A 152 -10.82 -0.59 -11.87
C ALA A 152 -9.54 0.23 -11.58
N GLN A 153 -9.59 1.55 -11.80
CA GLN A 153 -8.46 2.45 -11.50
C GLN A 153 -8.24 2.61 -9.99
N LEU A 154 -9.32 2.70 -9.20
CA LEU A 154 -9.26 2.75 -7.73
C LEU A 154 -8.64 1.48 -7.14
N GLU A 155 -9.06 0.30 -7.59
CA GLU A 155 -8.50 -0.99 -7.13
C GLU A 155 -7.01 -1.08 -7.46
N GLN A 156 -6.60 -0.70 -8.68
CA GLN A 156 -5.19 -0.64 -9.03
C GLN A 156 -4.44 0.39 -8.17
N LEU A 157 -5.07 1.52 -7.81
CA LEU A 157 -4.42 2.59 -7.03
C LEU A 157 -4.17 2.11 -5.60
N ILE A 158 -5.10 1.35 -5.03
CA ILE A 158 -4.97 0.75 -3.70
C ILE A 158 -3.91 -0.33 -3.71
N SER A 159 -3.84 -1.15 -4.77
CA SER A 159 -2.77 -2.13 -4.95
C SER A 159 -1.40 -1.44 -5.04
N ASP A 160 -1.28 -0.39 -5.86
CA ASP A 160 -0.03 0.36 -6.02
C ASP A 160 0.38 1.03 -4.69
N ARG A 161 -0.58 1.60 -3.95
CA ARG A 161 -0.33 2.15 -2.60
C ARG A 161 0.10 1.07 -1.61
N ALA A 162 -0.51 -0.11 -1.62
CA ALA A 162 -0.11 -1.24 -0.79
C ALA A 162 1.32 -1.71 -1.11
N ASP A 163 1.70 -1.69 -2.38
CA ASP A 163 3.05 -1.99 -2.86
C ASP A 163 4.07 -0.95 -2.40
N MET A 164 3.73 0.34 -2.45
CA MET A 164 4.58 1.42 -1.96
C MET A 164 4.85 1.32 -0.45
N VAL A 165 3.85 1.03 0.38
CA VAL A 165 4.07 1.02 1.84
C VAL A 165 4.85 -0.20 2.35
N LYS A 166 4.96 -1.28 1.57
CA LYS A 166 5.71 -2.49 1.98
C LYS A 166 7.18 -2.20 2.31
N VAL A 167 7.79 -1.20 1.67
CA VAL A 167 9.18 -0.79 1.99
C VAL A 167 9.26 -0.01 3.31
N ALA A 168 8.17 0.63 3.72
CA ALA A 168 8.07 1.43 4.94
C ALA A 168 7.47 0.67 6.15
N GLY A 169 7.43 -0.67 6.11
CA GLY A 169 6.89 -1.53 7.17
C GLY A 169 5.50 -2.10 6.90
N GLY A 170 4.86 -1.70 5.80
CA GLY A 170 3.58 -2.24 5.31
C GLY A 170 2.35 -1.78 6.10
N ASP A 171 1.18 -2.09 5.56
CA ASP A 171 -0.08 -1.98 6.30
C ASP A 171 -0.30 -3.27 7.09
N GLY A 172 -0.22 -3.19 8.41
CA GLY A 172 -0.69 -4.26 9.29
C GLY A 172 -2.15 -4.06 9.66
N GLY A 173 -2.91 -5.14 9.80
CA GLY A 173 -4.29 -5.08 10.32
C GLY A 173 -5.27 -6.02 9.62
N ARG A 174 -6.46 -6.12 10.22
CA ARG A 174 -7.64 -6.69 9.58
C ARG A 174 -8.32 -5.57 8.78
N ASP A 175 -8.92 -5.92 7.64
CA ASP A 175 -9.65 -4.96 6.80
C ASP A 175 -8.78 -3.83 6.21
N ASN A 176 -7.48 -4.10 6.00
CA ASN A 176 -6.52 -3.15 5.43
C ASN A 176 -7.01 -2.49 4.15
N ALA A 177 -7.71 -3.22 3.28
CA ALA A 177 -8.25 -2.66 2.03
C ALA A 177 -9.35 -1.61 2.28
N LEU A 178 -10.17 -1.75 3.32
CA LEU A 178 -11.13 -0.72 3.72
C LEU A 178 -10.40 0.49 4.30
N PHE A 179 -9.53 0.25 5.28
CA PHE A 179 -8.85 1.32 5.99
C PHE A 179 -7.80 2.03 5.14
N ALA A 180 -7.36 1.45 4.03
CA ALA A 180 -6.56 2.13 3.02
C ALA A 180 -7.33 3.28 2.34
N VAL A 181 -8.67 3.25 2.33
CA VAL A 181 -9.49 4.21 1.55
C VAL A 181 -10.56 4.92 2.35
N ALA A 182 -10.90 4.42 3.54
CA ALA A 182 -11.92 4.98 4.41
C ALA A 182 -11.39 5.16 5.83
N GLY A 183 -11.58 6.37 6.36
CA GLY A 183 -11.40 6.70 7.77
C GLY A 183 -12.73 6.59 8.50
N LEU A 184 -12.70 5.95 9.67
CA LEU A 184 -13.80 5.99 10.62
C LEU A 184 -13.76 7.31 11.38
N PRO A 185 -14.91 7.87 11.76
CA PRO A 185 -14.91 9.01 12.66
C PRO A 185 -14.40 8.60 14.04
N ALA A 186 -13.83 9.55 14.77
CA ALA A 186 -13.43 9.33 16.15
C ALA A 186 -14.68 9.06 17.04
N PRO A 187 -14.60 8.12 17.98
CA PRO A 187 -15.64 7.87 18.96
C PRO A 187 -15.69 9.04 19.93
N THR A 188 -16.87 9.65 20.05
CA THR A 188 -17.20 10.57 21.13
C THR A 188 -18.15 9.89 22.09
N VAL A 189 -18.24 10.38 23.33
CA VAL A 189 -19.17 9.85 24.34
C VAL A 189 -20.59 9.84 23.77
N ASP A 190 -21.05 10.95 23.19
CA ASP A 190 -22.40 11.08 22.65
C ASP A 190 -22.71 10.03 21.57
N ARG A 191 -21.76 9.78 20.66
CA ARG A 191 -21.95 8.82 19.57
C ARG A 191 -21.88 7.37 20.05
N VAL A 192 -21.03 7.09 21.03
CA VAL A 192 -20.97 5.78 21.68
C VAL A 192 -22.27 5.48 22.41
N MET A 193 -22.81 6.46 23.15
CA MET A 193 -24.09 6.33 23.86
C MET A 193 -25.28 6.23 22.91
N SER A 194 -25.21 6.88 21.74
CA SER A 194 -26.23 6.80 20.68
C SER A 194 -26.20 5.47 19.91
N GLY A 195 -25.17 4.64 20.10
CA GLY A 195 -25.07 3.33 19.47
C GLY A 195 -24.58 3.33 18.02
N ASP A 196 -23.95 4.42 17.56
CA ASP A 196 -23.42 4.60 16.20
C ASP A 196 -22.51 3.45 15.73
N TRP A 197 -21.85 2.77 16.68
CA TRP A 197 -21.00 1.62 16.37
C TRP A 197 -21.75 0.53 15.58
N ARG A 198 -23.05 0.33 15.84
CA ARG A 198 -23.84 -0.68 15.12
C ARG A 198 -23.84 -0.40 13.61
N GLN A 199 -24.18 0.82 13.22
CA GLN A 199 -24.17 1.25 11.81
C GLN A 199 -22.77 1.13 11.21
N LEU A 200 -21.74 1.64 11.89
CA LEU A 200 -20.34 1.54 11.42
C LEU A 200 -19.89 0.09 11.21
N SER A 201 -20.29 -0.81 12.11
CA SER A 201 -19.96 -2.24 12.03
C SER A 201 -20.67 -2.95 10.87
N GLU A 202 -21.89 -2.55 10.56
CA GLU A 202 -22.66 -3.01 9.40
C GLU A 202 -21.99 -2.53 8.11
N SER A 203 -21.55 -1.27 8.05
CA SER A 203 -20.80 -0.73 6.91
C SER A 203 -19.49 -1.49 6.64
N ILE A 204 -18.74 -1.85 7.69
CA ILE A 204 -17.54 -2.68 7.59
C ILE A 204 -17.88 -4.11 7.12
N ALA A 205 -18.97 -4.69 7.61
CA ALA A 205 -19.40 -6.03 7.21
C ALA A 205 -19.79 -6.08 5.73
N GLN A 206 -20.65 -5.16 5.30
CA GLN A 206 -21.12 -5.08 3.93
C GLN A 206 -19.97 -4.86 2.94
N TRP A 207 -18.97 -4.05 3.30
CA TRP A 207 -17.76 -3.88 2.47
C TRP A 207 -16.98 -5.19 2.25
N ARG A 208 -16.93 -6.08 3.25
CA ARG A 208 -16.27 -7.39 3.14
C ARG A 208 -17.09 -8.34 2.27
N ASP A 209 -18.41 -8.34 2.44
CA ASP A 209 -19.32 -9.23 1.71
C ASP A 209 -19.34 -8.91 0.21
N LEU A 210 -19.16 -7.64 -0.15
CA LEU A 210 -19.13 -7.17 -1.53
C LEU A 210 -17.76 -7.31 -2.22
N ARG A 211 -16.77 -8.01 -1.63
CA ARG A 211 -15.41 -8.13 -2.21
C ARG A 211 -15.35 -8.63 -3.65
N HIS A 212 -16.32 -9.45 -4.06
CA HIS A 212 -16.41 -10.05 -5.39
C HIS A 212 -17.21 -9.19 -6.38
N LYS A 213 -17.75 -8.06 -5.92
CA LYS A 213 -18.60 -7.15 -6.69
C LYS A 213 -18.04 -5.73 -6.57
N PRO A 214 -16.91 -5.42 -7.23
CA PRO A 214 -16.15 -4.20 -6.97
C PRO A 214 -16.98 -2.93 -7.22
N VAL A 215 -17.81 -2.89 -8.25
CA VAL A 215 -18.70 -1.73 -8.51
C VAL A 215 -19.71 -1.54 -7.39
N ALA A 216 -20.43 -2.60 -7.00
CA ALA A 216 -21.38 -2.56 -5.87
C ALA A 216 -20.68 -2.13 -4.57
N ARG A 217 -19.48 -2.66 -4.33
CA ARG A 217 -18.66 -2.39 -3.15
C ARG A 217 -18.32 -0.91 -3.01
N TRP A 218 -17.87 -0.29 -4.10
CA TRP A 218 -17.55 1.14 -4.14
C TRP A 218 -18.79 2.02 -4.11
N VAL A 219 -19.85 1.66 -4.83
CA VAL A 219 -21.14 2.37 -4.80
C VAL A 219 -21.73 2.38 -3.39
N TYR A 220 -21.65 1.25 -2.68
CA TYR A 220 -22.03 1.18 -1.27
C TYR A 220 -21.22 2.14 -0.41
N LEU A 221 -19.88 2.10 -0.57
CA LEU A 221 -18.97 2.90 0.24
C LEU A 221 -19.18 4.41 0.04
N VAL A 222 -19.37 4.88 -1.19
CA VAL A 222 -19.60 6.32 -1.45
C VAL A 222 -20.93 6.87 -0.96
N ARG A 223 -21.88 5.97 -0.64
CA ARG A 223 -23.19 6.29 -0.02
C ARG A 223 -23.15 6.32 1.51
N GLN A 224 -22.04 5.90 2.12
CA GLN A 224 -21.86 5.95 3.57
C GLN A 224 -21.32 7.33 3.96
N ASP A 225 -22.19 8.24 4.38
CA ASP A 225 -21.83 9.61 4.76
C ASP A 225 -21.01 9.66 6.06
N GLU A 226 -21.08 8.61 6.89
CA GLU A 226 -20.34 8.52 8.13
C GLU A 226 -18.85 8.19 7.94
N LEU A 227 -18.45 7.73 6.75
CA LEU A 227 -17.08 7.36 6.42
C LEU A 227 -16.38 8.47 5.63
N THR A 228 -15.17 8.81 6.05
CA THR A 228 -14.34 9.77 5.31
C THR A 228 -13.50 9.05 4.26
N LEU A 229 -13.80 9.26 2.98
CA LEU A 229 -13.07 8.61 1.89
C LEU A 229 -11.80 9.37 1.54
N THR A 230 -10.67 8.82 1.96
CA THR A 230 -9.32 9.36 1.75
C THR A 230 -8.32 8.23 1.70
N LEU A 231 -7.28 8.38 0.87
CA LEU A 231 -6.20 7.41 0.83
C LEU A 231 -5.39 7.50 2.12
N ALA A 232 -5.13 6.38 2.76
CA ALA A 232 -4.37 6.33 4.00
C ALA A 232 -2.89 6.63 3.75
N THR A 233 -2.30 7.50 4.57
CA THR A 233 -0.86 7.73 4.64
C THR A 233 -0.11 6.49 5.17
N PRO A 234 1.23 6.42 5.07
CA PRO A 234 1.99 5.31 5.63
C PRO A 234 1.72 5.13 7.12
N GLY A 235 1.38 3.91 7.55
CA GLY A 235 1.08 3.59 8.96
C GLY A 235 -0.35 3.93 9.42
N GLU A 236 -1.08 4.77 8.68
CA GLU A 236 -2.43 5.20 9.06
C GLU A 236 -3.46 4.07 8.99
N VAL A 237 -3.26 3.06 8.14
CA VAL A 237 -4.14 1.86 8.11
C VAL A 237 -4.17 1.15 9.46
N ARG A 238 -3.03 1.08 10.15
CA ARG A 238 -2.94 0.51 11.50
C ARG A 238 -3.65 1.40 12.51
N GLN A 239 -3.49 2.72 12.42
CA GLN A 239 -4.19 3.68 13.29
C GLN A 239 -5.71 3.59 13.13
N ARG A 240 -6.21 3.53 11.88
CA ARG A 240 -7.62 3.33 11.56
C ARG A 240 -8.15 1.98 12.06
N SER A 241 -7.31 0.94 12.07
CA SER A 241 -7.66 -0.37 12.67
C SER A 241 -7.78 -0.29 14.20
N ILE A 242 -6.85 0.41 14.88
CA ILE A 242 -6.94 0.67 16.33
C ILE A 242 -8.20 1.49 16.65
N GLN A 243 -8.60 2.39 15.76
CA GLN A 243 -9.81 3.20 15.93
C GLN A 243 -11.08 2.34 16.03
N VAL A 244 -11.14 1.21 15.32
CA VAL A 244 -12.23 0.22 15.43
C VAL A 244 -12.26 -0.39 16.83
N GLU A 245 -11.11 -0.77 17.36
CA GLU A 245 -11.01 -1.38 18.69
C GLU A 245 -11.45 -0.37 19.76
N ARG A 246 -11.05 0.90 19.63
CA ARG A 246 -11.51 1.98 20.50
C ARG A 246 -13.04 2.11 20.48
N TRP A 247 -13.67 2.06 19.31
CA TRP A 247 -15.14 2.08 19.19
C TRP A 247 -15.81 0.89 19.90
N ARG A 248 -15.32 -0.33 19.66
CA ARG A 248 -15.86 -1.55 20.28
C ARG A 248 -15.76 -1.48 21.79
N ASN A 249 -14.59 -1.13 22.30
CA ASN A 249 -14.30 -1.10 23.73
C ASN A 249 -15.05 0.02 24.44
N ALA A 250 -15.16 1.21 23.84
CA ALA A 250 -15.99 2.28 24.38
C ALA A 250 -17.47 1.88 24.47
N GLY A 251 -17.98 1.16 23.46
CA GLY A 251 -19.33 0.59 23.50
C GLY A 251 -19.50 -0.52 24.54
N HIS A 252 -18.45 -1.31 24.83
CA HIS A 252 -18.49 -2.26 25.93
C HIS A 252 -18.48 -1.56 27.30
N ALA A 253 -17.66 -0.52 27.48
CA ALA A 253 -17.62 0.29 28.68
C ALA A 253 -18.95 1.00 28.94
N SER A 254 -19.62 1.53 27.92
CA SER A 254 -20.93 2.17 28.10
C SER A 254 -22.00 1.20 28.63
N ARG A 255 -21.88 -0.10 28.30
CA ARG A 255 -22.78 -1.15 28.78
C ARG A 255 -22.42 -1.71 30.15
N SER A 256 -21.26 -1.38 30.72
CA SER A 256 -20.87 -1.87 32.06
C SER A 256 -21.47 -1.04 33.20
N GLY A 257 -22.02 0.14 32.91
CA GLY A 257 -22.72 0.96 33.89
C GLY A 257 -24.10 0.39 34.25
N MET A 258 -24.45 0.44 35.54
CA MET A 258 -25.77 -0.02 36.04
C MET A 258 -26.94 0.87 35.56
N ASN A 259 -26.66 2.09 35.11
CA ASN A 259 -27.62 3.05 34.58
C ASN A 259 -26.96 3.93 33.49
N ALA A 260 -27.75 4.79 32.83
CA ALA A 260 -27.28 5.64 31.74
C ALA A 260 -26.13 6.58 32.15
N ALA A 261 -26.20 7.18 33.35
CA ALA A 261 -25.14 8.05 33.86
C ALA A 261 -23.83 7.29 34.13
N GLY A 262 -23.92 6.08 34.70
CA GLY A 262 -22.78 5.20 34.92
C GLY A 262 -22.16 4.71 33.61
N GLY A 263 -22.99 4.42 32.59
CA GLY A 263 -22.52 4.05 31.25
C GLY A 263 -21.80 5.21 30.56
N GLN A 264 -22.34 6.42 30.67
CA GLN A 264 -21.70 7.63 30.15
C GLN A 264 -20.35 7.90 30.83
N ALA A 265 -20.28 7.79 32.16
CA ALA A 265 -19.04 7.98 32.92
C ALA A 265 -17.97 6.92 32.53
N ALA A 266 -18.37 5.66 32.38
CA ALA A 266 -17.46 4.58 31.97
C ALA A 266 -16.94 4.77 30.54
N ALA A 267 -17.81 5.18 29.60
CA ALA A 267 -17.40 5.51 28.24
C ALA A 267 -16.46 6.72 28.20
N GLN A 268 -16.75 7.77 28.98
CA GLN A 268 -15.90 8.96 29.09
C GLN A 268 -14.53 8.62 29.65
N GLN A 269 -14.46 7.82 30.72
CA GLN A 269 -13.21 7.37 31.31
C GLN A 269 -12.36 6.60 30.28
N TYR A 270 -12.95 5.60 29.62
CA TYR A 270 -12.24 4.82 28.61
C TYR A 270 -11.73 5.67 27.44
N LEU A 271 -12.56 6.59 26.93
CA LEU A 271 -12.16 7.46 25.82
C LEU A 271 -11.06 8.43 26.23
N ALA A 272 -11.04 8.91 27.48
CA ALA A 272 -9.98 9.77 28.00
C ALA A 272 -8.65 9.01 28.18
N GLU A 273 -8.70 7.75 28.64
CA GLU A 273 -7.51 6.90 28.84
C GLU A 273 -6.89 6.41 27.51
N THR A 274 -7.66 6.47 26.41
CA THR A 274 -7.23 5.97 25.09
C THR A 274 -7.12 7.06 24.02
N ALA A 275 -7.31 8.33 24.38
CA ALA A 275 -7.14 9.49 23.50
C ALA A 275 -5.68 9.69 23.10
#